data_AF-A0A9E3WTD4-F1
#
_entry.id   AF-A0A9E3WTD4-F1
#
_cell.length_a   1.000
_cell.length_b   1.000
_cell.length_c   1.000
_cell.angle_alpha   90.00
_cell.angle_beta   90.00
_cell.angle_gamma   90.00
#
_symmetry.space_group_name_H-M   'P 1'
#
loop_
_entity.id
_entity.type
_entity.pdbx_description
1 polymer ?
#
loop_
_entity_poly.entity_id
_entity_poly.type
_entity_poly.pdbx_seq_one_letter_code
_entity_poly.pdbx_strand_id
1 'polypeptide(L)' 'LADSPSLHLPGRQSANHGGRGQNVLFEDQHVEYLTTVRPADVRDEVYLSDRGYVEAGRHYNDAVIGESAAQPMLQYVSQ' A
#
# COMPACT_ATOMS: atom_id res chain seq x y z
N LEU A 1 -0.53 3.90 15.40
CA LEU A 1 -0.48 4.43 14.02
C LEU A 1 -0.77 3.28 13.08
N ALA A 2 -1.58 3.50 12.05
CA ALA A 2 -1.78 2.50 10.99
C ALA A 2 -0.57 2.48 10.06
N ASP A 3 -0.26 1.33 9.49
CA ASP A 3 0.84 1.17 8.53
C ASP A 3 0.62 1.99 7.26
N SER A 4 1.70 2.59 6.77
CA SER A 4 1.69 3.47 5.60
C SER A 4 3.03 3.43 4.89
N PRO A 5 3.10 3.78 3.59
CA PRO A 5 4.37 3.84 2.88
C PRO A 5 5.31 4.87 3.52
N SER A 6 6.57 4.49 3.76
CA SER A 6 7.59 5.45 4.22
C SER A 6 8.14 6.27 3.06
N LEU A 7 8.25 7.58 3.25
CA LEU A 7 8.92 8.48 2.31
C LEU A 7 10.46 8.35 2.35
N HIS A 8 11.01 7.74 3.40
CA HIS A 8 12.45 7.77 3.69
C HIS A 8 13.15 6.42 3.49
N LEU A 9 12.40 5.32 3.36
CA LEU A 9 12.97 3.98 3.17
C LEU A 9 12.96 3.58 1.68
N PRO A 10 14.06 3.03 1.12
CA PRO A 10 14.17 2.69 -0.30
C PRO A 10 13.05 1.78 -0.81
N GLY A 11 12.59 0.84 0.01
CA GLY A 11 11.49 -0.07 -0.31
C GLY A 11 10.11 0.42 0.13
N ARG A 12 9.96 1.68 0.55
CA ARG A 12 8.70 2.28 1.06
C ARG A 12 8.05 1.54 2.24
N GLN A 13 8.74 0.61 2.87
CA GLN A 13 8.26 -0.11 4.05
C GLN A 13 7.74 0.85 5.13
N SER A 14 6.64 0.48 5.80
CA SER A 14 6.16 1.22 6.97
C SER A 14 7.25 1.34 8.04
N ALA A 15 7.50 2.57 8.50
CA ALA A 15 8.39 2.82 9.63
C ALA A 15 7.74 2.47 10.97
N ASN A 16 6.43 2.21 10.99
CA ASN A 16 5.78 1.69 12.19
C ASN A 16 6.32 0.30 12.53
N HIS A 17 6.08 -0.10 13.78
CA HIS A 17 6.66 -1.33 14.34
C HIS A 17 8.20 -1.41 14.25
N GLY A 18 8.87 -0.26 14.13
CA GLY A 18 10.32 -0.19 13.98
C GLY A 18 10.83 -0.77 12.66
N GLY A 19 10.01 -0.79 11.61
CA GLY A 19 10.39 -1.39 10.32
C GLY A 19 10.57 -2.90 10.39
N ARG A 20 9.78 -3.59 11.22
CA ARG A 20 9.81 -5.06 11.33
C ARG A 20 8.84 -5.75 10.37
N GLY A 21 7.83 -5.03 9.91
CA GLY A 21 6.78 -5.56 9.05
C GLY A 21 5.40 -4.99 9.38
N GLN A 22 4.41 -5.46 8.64
CA GLN A 22 3.02 -4.99 8.67
C GLN A 22 2.06 -6.17 8.54
N ASN A 23 0.88 -6.05 9.13
CA ASN A 23 -0.22 -6.97 8.84
C ASN A 23 -0.99 -6.43 7.62
N VAL A 24 -1.22 -7.30 6.64
CA VAL A 24 -1.95 -6.96 5.42
C VAL A 24 -3.16 -7.87 5.29
N LEU A 25 -4.34 -7.27 5.06
CA LEU A 25 -5.58 -7.96 4.74
C LEU A 25 -5.70 -8.06 3.21
N PHE A 26 -5.86 -9.28 2.69
CA PHE A 26 -6.01 -9.56 1.27
C PHE A 26 -7.48 -9.72 0.87
N GLU A 27 -7.75 -9.69 -0.43
CA GLU A 27 -9.12 -9.71 -0.99
C GLU A 27 -9.88 -11.02 -0.73
N ASP A 28 -9.15 -12.13 -0.57
CA ASP A 28 -9.67 -13.42 -0.12
C ASP A 28 -9.89 -13.49 1.40
N GLN A 29 -9.75 -12.35 2.10
CA GLN A 29 -9.97 -12.12 3.52
C GLN A 29 -8.93 -12.72 4.46
N HIS A 30 -7.84 -13.30 3.94
CA HIS A 30 -6.75 -13.72 4.82
C HIS A 30 -5.91 -12.51 5.25
N VAL A 31 -5.23 -12.66 6.40
CA VAL A 31 -4.26 -11.69 6.90
C VAL A 31 -2.89 -12.34 6.90
N GLU A 32 -1.91 -11.67 6.29
CA GLU A 32 -0.51 -12.08 6.30
C GLU A 32 0.34 -11.00 7.00
N TYR A 33 1.32 -11.45 7.79
CA TYR A 33 2.36 -10.56 8.30
C TYR A 33 3.51 -10.49 7.30
N LEU A 34 3.68 -9.36 6.64
CA LEU A 34 4.74 -9.13 5.68
C LEU A 34 5.93 -8.44 6.35
N THR A 35 7.14 -8.99 6.19
CA THR A 35 8.40 -8.34 6.60
C THR A 35 8.98 -7.44 5.52
N THR A 36 8.44 -7.53 4.30
CA THR A 36 8.79 -6.70 3.14
C THR A 36 7.52 -6.12 2.53
N VAL A 37 7.66 -5.21 1.56
CA VAL A 37 6.49 -4.66 0.85
C VAL A 37 5.94 -5.57 -0.24
N ARG A 38 6.56 -6.74 -0.46
CA ARG A 38 6.14 -7.70 -1.48
C ARG A 38 5.66 -9.00 -0.81
N PRO A 39 4.42 -9.44 -1.02
CA PRO A 39 3.96 -10.76 -0.61
C PRO A 39 4.75 -11.85 -1.34
N ALA A 40 4.91 -13.03 -0.73
CA ALA A 40 5.72 -14.10 -1.32
C ALA A 40 5.14 -14.63 -2.65
N ASP A 41 3.82 -14.71 -2.74
CA ASP A 41 3.10 -15.34 -3.85
C ASP A 41 2.50 -14.34 -4.85
N VAL A 42 2.75 -13.04 -4.65
CA VAL A 42 2.22 -11.95 -5.50
C VAL A 42 3.38 -11.15 -6.07
N ARG A 43 3.26 -10.73 -7.34
CA ARG A 43 4.30 -9.92 -8.00
C ARG A 43 4.29 -8.46 -7.54
N ASP A 44 3.16 -7.99 -7.04
CA ASP A 44 2.89 -6.59 -6.76
C ASP A 44 3.50 -6.16 -5.43
N GLU A 45 3.94 -4.90 -5.36
CA GLU A 45 4.35 -4.29 -4.11
C GLU A 45 3.16 -3.55 -3.52
N VAL A 46 2.84 -3.80 -2.25
CA VAL A 46 1.58 -3.37 -1.62
C VAL A 46 1.39 -1.84 -1.57
N TYR A 47 2.43 -1.06 -1.84
CA TYR A 47 2.40 0.40 -1.84
C TYR A 47 2.56 1.04 -3.22
N LEU A 48 2.75 0.23 -4.28
CA LEU A 48 2.99 0.74 -5.63
C LEU A 48 1.88 0.28 -6.55
N SER A 49 1.39 1.21 -7.38
CA SER A 49 0.56 0.85 -8.53
C SER A 49 1.39 0.15 -9.62
N ASP A 50 0.74 -0.35 -10.66
CA ASP A 50 1.36 -0.90 -11.87
C ASP A 50 2.42 0.00 -12.54
N ARG A 51 2.38 1.31 -12.26
CA ARG A 51 3.40 2.27 -12.76
C ARG A 51 4.63 2.40 -11.87
N GLY A 52 4.67 1.73 -10.72
CA GLY A 52 5.74 1.83 -9.74
C GLY A 52 5.69 3.10 -8.88
N TYR A 53 4.52 3.76 -8.77
CA TYR A 53 4.33 4.96 -7.95
C TYR A 53 3.38 4.69 -6.77
N VAL A 54 3.60 5.42 -5.66
CA VAL A 54 2.69 5.49 -4.52
C VAL A 54 1.49 6.36 -4.90
N GLU A 55 0.46 5.73 -5.44
CA GLU A 55 -0.77 6.37 -5.92
C GLU A 55 -1.93 5.36 -5.90
N ALA A 56 -3.15 5.83 -6.15
CA ALA A 56 -4.30 4.93 -6.28
C ALA A 56 -4.16 3.99 -7.48
N GLY A 57 -4.67 2.77 -7.30
CA GLY A 57 -4.82 1.79 -8.36
C GLY A 57 -5.64 2.28 -9.55
N ARG A 58 -5.30 1.82 -10.75
CA ARG A 58 -5.98 2.21 -12.00
C ARG A 58 -7.10 1.28 -12.44
N HIS A 59 -7.11 0.05 -11.94
CA HIS A 59 -8.11 -0.94 -12.29
C HIS A 59 -8.28 -1.96 -11.16
N TYR A 60 -9.25 -2.86 -11.33
CA TYR A 60 -9.65 -3.80 -10.29
C TYR A 60 -8.55 -4.77 -9.82
N ASN A 61 -7.50 -5.00 -10.61
CA ASN A 61 -6.33 -5.82 -10.21
C ASN A 61 -5.12 -4.99 -9.72
N ASP A 62 -5.22 -3.67 -9.58
CA ASP A 62 -4.11 -2.78 -9.20
C ASP A 62 -4.36 -2.28 -7.77
N ALA A 63 -4.34 -3.20 -6.80
CA ALA A 63 -4.68 -2.88 -5.42
C ALA A 63 -3.48 -2.24 -4.69
N VAL A 64 -3.66 -1.03 -4.17
CA VAL A 64 -2.61 -0.27 -3.47
C VAL A 64 -3.06 0.13 -2.07
N ILE A 65 -2.22 -0.13 -1.07
CA ILE A 65 -2.41 0.35 0.30
C ILE A 65 -1.94 1.82 0.37
N GLY A 66 -2.88 2.72 0.65
CA GLY A 66 -2.59 4.14 0.89
C GLY A 66 -2.38 4.46 2.36
N GLU A 67 -1.95 5.70 2.64
CA GLU A 67 -1.96 6.22 4.01
C GLU A 67 -3.40 6.33 4.53
N SER A 68 -3.63 6.15 5.83
CA SER A 68 -4.99 6.24 6.40
C SER A 68 -5.64 7.62 6.26
N ALA A 69 -4.83 8.67 6.07
CA ALA A 69 -5.30 10.03 5.83
C ALA A 69 -5.46 10.35 4.32
N ALA A 70 -5.06 9.45 3.42
CA ALA A 70 -5.18 9.65 2.00
C ALA A 70 -6.66 9.72 1.59
N GLN A 71 -7.00 10.71 0.77
CA GLN A 71 -8.34 10.84 0.22
C GLN A 71 -8.43 10.04 -1.09
N PRO A 72 -9.30 9.03 -1.18
CA PRO A 72 -9.38 8.17 -2.37
C PRO A 72 -10.05 8.86 -3.58
N MET A 73 -10.62 10.06 -3.42
CA MET A 73 -11.21 10.82 -4.54
C MET A 73 -10.71 12.26 -4.58
N LEU A 74 -10.21 12.69 -5.74
CA LEU A 74 -10.23 14.10 -6.12
C LEU A 74 -11.69 14.49 -6.33
N GLN A 75 -12.25 15.37 -5.50
CA GLN A 75 -13.53 16.01 -5.83
C GLN A 75 -13.34 16.75 -7.15
N TYR A 76 -13.98 16.25 -8.22
CA TYR A 76 -14.20 17.06 -9.41
C TYR A 76 -15.12 18.21 -9.00
N VAL A 77 -14.56 19.41 -8.84
CA VAL A 77 -15.35 20.63 -8.76
C VAL A 77 -15.80 20.92 -10.19
N SER A 78 -17.06 20.62 -10.50
CA SER A 78 -17.67 21.11 -11.73
C SER A 78 -17.67 22.65 -11.68
N GLN A 79 -17.03 23.30 -12.64
CA GLN A 79 -17.30 24.69 -12.99
C GLN A 79 -18.34 24.73 -14.10
#